data_AF-A0A401NUJ8-F1
#
_entry.id   AF-A0A401NUJ8-F1
#
_cell.length_a   1.000
_cell.length_b   1.000
_cell.length_c   1.000
_cell.angle_alpha   90.00
_cell.angle_beta   90.00
_cell.angle_gamma   90.00
#
_symmetry.space_group_name_H-M   'P 1'
#
loop_
_entity.id
_entity.type
_entity.pdbx_description
1 polymer ?
#
loop_
_entity_poly.entity_id
_entity_poly.type
_entity_poly.pdbx_seq_one_letter_code
_entity_poly.pdbx_strand_id
1 'polypeptide(L)'
;DEEILNIARCLRKLGDEYNEVIQSHMKNLKPTIKNLETDQGVETFSGMVSQLESIPELQTHLQLGSEMNLLRIAVVLGMQITKEVPELLPKVKVAMVNLFNTKLLSWVQKGGWEKLVSCANASQ
;
A
#
# COMPACT_ATOMS: atom_id res chain seq x y z
N ASP A 1 16.08 -13.56 7.16
CA ASP A 1 16.66 -12.37 6.53
C ASP A 1 16.17 -11.15 7.30
N GLU A 2 17.04 -10.56 8.10
CA GLU A 2 16.71 -9.49 9.06
C GLU A 2 16.29 -8.19 8.35
N GLU A 3 16.86 -7.93 7.18
CA GLU A 3 16.56 -6.77 6.35
C GLU A 3 15.11 -6.80 5.84
N ILE A 4 14.67 -7.95 5.33
CA ILE A 4 13.29 -8.15 4.88
C ILE A 4 12.29 -7.93 6.03
N LEU A 5 12.62 -8.39 7.24
CA LEU A 5 11.79 -8.18 8.43
C LEU A 5 11.72 -6.71 8.83
N ASN A 6 12.83 -5.97 8.72
CA ASN A 6 12.87 -4.53 9.00
C ASN A 6 12.04 -3.74 7.97
N ILE A 7 12.15 -4.05 6.68
CA ILE A 7 11.32 -3.45 5.62
C ILE A 7 9.83 -3.73 5.90
N ALA A 8 9.46 -4.97 6.21
CA ALA A 8 8.09 -5.33 6.51
C ALA A 8 7.54 -4.58 7.72
N ARG A 9 8.34 -4.41 8.78
CA ARG A 9 7.97 -3.64 9.98
C ARG A 9 7.75 -2.15 9.65
N CYS A 10 8.61 -1.57 8.82
CA CYS A 10 8.46 -0.20 8.36
C CYS A 10 7.21 -0.02 7.51
N LEU A 11 6.97 -0.88 6.52
CA LEU A 11 5.74 -0.84 5.72
C LEU A 11 4.49 -0.93 6.59
N ARG A 12 4.53 -1.75 7.66
CA ARG A 12 3.43 -1.82 8.62
C ARG A 12 3.23 -0.52 9.39
N LYS A 13 4.30 0.04 9.99
CA LYS A 13 4.25 1.31 10.72
C LYS A 13 3.72 2.45 9.82
N LEU A 14 4.24 2.51 8.59
CA LEU A 14 3.82 3.43 7.56
C LEU A 14 2.34 3.30 7.21
N GLY A 15 1.83 2.06 7.16
CA GLY A 15 0.42 1.82 6.94
C GLY A 15 -0.46 2.19 8.14
N ASP A 16 0.00 1.88 9.35
CA ASP A 16 -0.76 2.18 10.56
C ASP A 16 -1.02 3.70 10.72
N GLU A 17 -0.12 4.57 10.26
CA GLU A 17 -0.30 6.03 10.21
C GLU A 17 -1.56 6.46 9.42
N TYR A 18 -1.91 5.75 8.35
CA TYR A 18 -3.02 6.09 7.45
C TYR A 18 -4.25 5.21 7.64
N ASN A 19 -4.18 4.29 8.61
CA ASN A 19 -5.19 3.27 8.80
C ASN A 19 -6.57 3.86 9.07
N GLU A 20 -6.67 4.90 9.89
CA GLU A 20 -7.94 5.56 10.22
C GLU A 20 -8.56 6.26 9.01
N VAL A 21 -7.75 7.01 8.25
CA VAL A 21 -8.21 7.75 7.06
C VAL A 21 -8.72 6.75 6.02
N ILE A 22 -7.94 5.73 5.67
CA ILE A 22 -8.34 4.74 4.67
C ILE A 22 -9.57 3.94 5.15
N GLN A 23 -9.65 3.57 6.44
CA GLN A 23 -10.84 2.92 6.98
C GLN A 23 -12.11 3.76 6.84
N SER A 24 -12.01 5.08 6.99
CA SER A 24 -13.15 5.98 6.79
C SER A 24 -13.68 5.94 5.35
N HIS A 25 -12.79 5.71 4.37
CA HIS A 25 -13.13 5.59 2.95
C HIS A 25 -13.46 4.16 2.50
N MET A 26 -13.16 3.13 3.31
CA MET A 26 -13.43 1.73 2.96
C MET A 26 -14.91 1.47 2.65
N LYS A 27 -15.84 2.18 3.29
CA LYS A 27 -17.28 2.05 2.99
C LYS A 27 -17.61 2.32 1.52
N ASN A 28 -16.92 3.28 0.91
CA ASN A 28 -17.12 3.65 -0.50
C ASN A 28 -16.43 2.67 -1.45
N LEU A 29 -15.37 2.01 -0.98
CA LEU A 29 -14.60 1.04 -1.76
C LEU A 29 -15.18 -0.38 -1.70
N LYS A 30 -16.01 -0.69 -0.70
CA LYS A 30 -16.64 -2.00 -0.48
C LYS A 30 -17.30 -2.62 -1.71
N PRO A 31 -18.11 -1.89 -2.49
CA PRO A 31 -18.73 -2.45 -3.70
C PRO A 31 -17.69 -2.95 -4.71
N THR A 32 -16.53 -2.31 -4.76
CA THR A 32 -15.45 -2.57 -5.71
C THR A 32 -14.57 -3.75 -5.28
N ILE A 33 -14.53 -4.09 -3.99
CA ILE A 33 -13.69 -5.20 -3.45
C ILE A 33 -14.02 -6.53 -4.12
N LYS A 34 -15.31 -6.81 -4.37
CA LYS A 34 -15.74 -8.05 -5.04
C LYS A 34 -15.16 -8.20 -6.44
N ASN A 35 -14.84 -7.11 -7.11
CA ASN A 35 -14.27 -7.14 -8.45
C ASN A 35 -12.81 -7.62 -8.45
N LEU A 36 -12.17 -7.72 -7.29
CA LEU A 36 -10.81 -8.28 -7.14
C LEU A 36 -10.74 -9.78 -7.46
N GLU A 37 -11.88 -10.49 -7.43
CA GLU A 37 -11.96 -11.91 -7.80
C GLU A 37 -11.89 -12.13 -9.30
N THR A 38 -12.22 -11.09 -10.08
CA THR A 38 -12.23 -11.14 -11.53
C THR A 38 -10.81 -11.13 -12.11
N ASP A 39 -10.71 -11.40 -13.41
CA ASP A 39 -9.44 -11.29 -14.16
C ASP A 39 -8.89 -9.85 -14.16
N GLN A 40 -9.72 -8.85 -13.83
CA GLN A 40 -9.34 -7.44 -13.71
C GLN A 40 -8.92 -7.04 -12.29
N GLY A 41 -8.64 -8.00 -11.39
CA GLY A 41 -8.34 -7.70 -9.99
C GLY A 41 -7.12 -6.78 -9.78
N VAL A 42 -6.12 -6.87 -10.66
CA VAL A 42 -4.93 -5.98 -10.61
C VAL A 42 -5.29 -4.54 -10.96
N GLU A 43 -6.08 -4.34 -12.01
CA GLU A 43 -6.55 -3.02 -12.44
C GLU A 43 -7.50 -2.41 -11.42
N THR A 44 -8.40 -3.24 -10.87
CA THR A 44 -9.34 -2.86 -9.81
C THR A 44 -8.60 -2.34 -8.59
N PHE A 45 -7.61 -3.10 -8.08
CA PHE A 45 -6.80 -2.69 -6.95
C PHE A 45 -6.05 -1.39 -7.23
N SER A 46 -5.43 -1.27 -8.41
CA SER A 46 -4.70 -0.07 -8.82
C SER A 46 -5.61 1.15 -8.88
N GLY A 47 -6.84 0.99 -9.41
CA GLY A 47 -7.85 2.04 -9.45
C GLY A 47 -8.28 2.49 -8.06
N MET A 48 -8.45 1.56 -7.11
CA MET A 48 -8.74 1.89 -5.72
C MET A 48 -7.59 2.66 -5.06
N VAL A 49 -6.33 2.28 -5.32
CA VAL A 49 -5.15 3.03 -4.85
C VAL A 49 -5.14 4.44 -5.43
N SER A 50 -5.38 4.62 -6.73
CA SER A 50 -5.43 5.95 -7.36
C SER A 50 -6.58 6.81 -6.83
N GLN A 51 -7.74 6.22 -6.54
CA GLN A 51 -8.84 6.93 -5.89
C GLN A 51 -8.43 7.45 -4.51
N LEU A 52 -7.78 6.61 -3.69
CA LEU A 52 -7.27 7.02 -2.38
C LEU A 52 -6.15 8.06 -2.51
N GLU A 53 -5.25 7.94 -3.48
CA GLU A 53 -4.17 8.90 -3.71
C GLU A 53 -4.69 10.31 -4.07
N SER A 54 -5.89 10.40 -4.63
CA SER A 54 -6.55 11.69 -4.92
C SER A 54 -7.13 12.39 -3.69
N ILE A 55 -7.17 11.73 -2.52
CA ILE A 55 -7.74 12.26 -1.29
C ILE A 55 -6.76 13.26 -0.66
N PRO A 56 -7.16 14.53 -0.44
CA PRO A 56 -6.27 15.57 0.09
C PRO A 56 -5.61 15.18 1.42
N GLU A 57 -6.34 14.52 2.32
CA GLU A 57 -5.87 14.04 3.62
C GLU A 57 -4.69 13.06 3.48
N LEU A 58 -4.70 12.24 2.43
CA LEU A 58 -3.64 11.27 2.13
C LEU A 58 -2.46 11.91 1.37
N GLN A 59 -2.62 13.14 0.87
CA GLN A 59 -1.55 13.92 0.24
C GLN A 59 -0.78 14.81 1.22
N THR A 60 -1.21 14.90 2.49
CA THR A 60 -0.63 15.83 3.48
C THR A 60 0.84 15.55 3.81
N HIS A 61 1.35 14.34 3.56
CA HIS A 61 2.74 13.95 3.81
C HIS A 61 3.65 14.11 2.57
N LEU A 62 3.56 15.25 1.89
CA LEU A 62 4.39 15.62 0.72
C LEU A 62 5.90 15.46 0.94
N GLN A 63 6.37 15.50 2.19
CA GLN A 63 7.80 15.37 2.52
C GLN A 63 8.41 14.00 2.19
N LEU A 64 7.60 12.95 2.07
CA LEU A 64 8.08 11.58 1.87
C LEU A 64 8.18 11.17 0.39
N GLY A 65 7.71 12.01 -0.53
CA GLY A 65 7.65 11.71 -1.96
C GLY A 65 6.44 10.86 -2.35
N SER A 66 6.09 10.89 -3.64
CA SER A 66 4.92 10.19 -4.18
C SER A 66 5.02 8.67 -4.06
N GLU A 67 6.22 8.11 -4.17
CA GLU A 67 6.45 6.67 -4.09
C GLU A 67 6.14 6.10 -2.69
N MET A 68 6.54 6.82 -1.65
CA MET A 68 6.24 6.43 -0.27
C MET A 68 4.75 6.56 0.03
N ASN A 69 4.08 7.56 -0.54
CA ASN A 69 2.64 7.72 -0.40
C ASN A 69 1.88 6.57 -1.08
N LEU A 70 2.28 6.20 -2.30
CA LEU A 70 1.73 5.07 -3.02
C LEU A 70 1.93 3.75 -2.24
N LEU A 71 3.13 3.52 -1.69
CA LEU A 71 3.42 2.35 -0.84
C LEU A 71 2.49 2.30 0.37
N ARG A 72 2.38 3.41 1.12
CA ARG A 72 1.51 3.52 2.30
C ARG A 72 0.07 3.15 1.96
N ILE A 73 -0.50 3.81 0.95
CA ILE A 73 -1.89 3.61 0.53
C ILE A 73 -2.12 2.15 0.12
N ALA A 74 -1.26 1.60 -0.74
CA ALA A 74 -1.38 0.23 -1.22
C ALA A 74 -1.30 -0.80 -0.09
N VAL A 75 -0.38 -0.62 0.87
CA VAL A 75 -0.23 -1.52 2.01
C VAL A 75 -1.47 -1.50 2.91
N VAL A 76 -1.96 -0.32 3.28
CA VAL A 76 -3.14 -0.21 4.15
C VAL A 76 -4.39 -0.73 3.46
N LEU A 77 -4.59 -0.36 2.20
CA LEU A 77 -5.73 -0.85 1.43
C LEU A 77 -5.70 -2.38 1.35
N GLY A 78 -4.55 -2.98 1.03
CA GLY A 78 -4.37 -4.42 1.01
C GLY A 78 -4.65 -5.08 2.38
N MET A 79 -4.18 -4.46 3.46
CA MET A 79 -4.47 -4.91 4.83
C MET A 79 -5.96 -4.82 5.16
N GLN A 80 -6.66 -3.75 4.78
CA GLN A 80 -8.09 -3.60 5.06
C GLN A 80 -8.93 -4.58 4.26
N ILE A 81 -8.65 -4.74 2.96
CA ILE A 81 -9.33 -5.73 2.12
C ILE A 81 -9.17 -7.14 2.71
N THR A 82 -7.96 -7.51 3.12
CA THR A 82 -7.69 -8.86 3.64
C THR A 82 -8.18 -9.08 5.07
N LYS A 83 -8.41 -8.02 5.85
CA LYS A 83 -9.14 -8.10 7.11
C LYS A 83 -10.63 -8.36 6.90
N GLU A 84 -11.24 -7.71 5.90
CA GLU A 84 -12.68 -7.85 5.62
C GLU A 84 -13.01 -9.11 4.81
N VAL A 85 -12.16 -9.47 3.85
CA VAL A 85 -12.32 -10.62 2.95
C VAL A 85 -10.97 -11.36 2.87
N PRO A 86 -10.65 -12.22 3.86
CA PRO A 86 -9.36 -12.91 3.92
C PRO A 86 -9.03 -13.76 2.69
N GLU A 87 -10.05 -14.26 2.00
CA GLU A 87 -9.94 -15.07 0.79
C GLU A 87 -9.25 -14.33 -0.37
N LEU A 88 -9.31 -12.99 -0.37
CA LEU A 88 -8.67 -12.15 -1.40
C LEU A 88 -7.17 -11.96 -1.20
N LEU A 89 -6.57 -12.47 -0.11
CA LEU A 89 -5.15 -12.31 0.19
C LEU A 89 -4.22 -12.67 -0.99
N PRO A 90 -4.40 -13.80 -1.72
CA PRO A 90 -3.55 -14.11 -2.87
C PRO A 90 -3.68 -13.07 -3.99
N LYS A 91 -4.90 -12.61 -4.28
CA LYS A 91 -5.19 -11.64 -5.34
C LYS A 91 -4.62 -10.26 -5.01
N VAL A 92 -4.79 -9.81 -3.77
CA VAL A 92 -4.23 -8.56 -3.25
C VAL A 92 -2.70 -8.59 -3.31
N LYS A 93 -2.06 -9.69 -2.92
CA LYS A 93 -0.60 -9.83 -3.03
C LYS A 93 -0.11 -9.66 -4.47
N VAL A 94 -0.74 -10.36 -5.42
CA VAL A 94 -0.39 -10.25 -6.86
C VAL A 94 -0.59 -8.82 -7.35
N ALA A 95 -1.71 -8.19 -7.00
CA ALA A 95 -2.00 -6.82 -7.40
C ALA A 95 -1.00 -5.81 -6.83
N MET A 96 -0.63 -5.93 -5.55
CA MET A 96 0.39 -5.09 -4.92
C MET A 96 1.75 -5.24 -5.59
N VAL A 97 2.19 -6.48 -5.83
CA VAL A 97 3.48 -6.74 -6.49
C VAL A 97 3.50 -6.15 -7.90
N ASN A 98 2.43 -6.34 -8.67
CA ASN A 98 2.30 -5.75 -10.01
C ASN A 98 2.31 -4.22 -9.97
N LEU A 99 1.59 -3.62 -9.03
CA LEU A 99 1.57 -2.17 -8.85
C LEU A 99 2.97 -1.64 -8.53
N PHE A 100 3.69 -2.27 -7.61
CA PHE A 100 5.04 -1.85 -7.23
C PHE A 100 6.04 -2.04 -8.38
N ASN A 101 5.99 -3.16 -9.10
CA ASN A 101 6.83 -3.38 -10.27
C ASN A 101 6.53 -2.41 -11.42
N THR A 102 5.32 -1.85 -11.48
CA THR A 102 4.95 -0.90 -12.54
C THR A 102 5.27 0.55 -12.14
N LYS A 103 4.93 0.94 -10.91
CA LYS A 103 4.97 2.34 -10.47
C LYS A 103 6.23 2.67 -9.69
N LEU A 104 6.86 1.69 -9.04
CA LEU A 104 7.98 1.91 -8.11
C LEU A 104 9.29 1.30 -8.59
N LEU A 105 9.34 0.62 -9.72
CA LEU A 105 10.56 -0.07 -10.19
C LEU A 105 11.78 0.86 -10.25
N SER A 106 11.63 2.05 -10.83
CA SER A 106 12.71 3.05 -10.90
C SER A 106 13.16 3.53 -9.52
N TRP A 107 12.20 3.69 -8.59
CA TRP A 107 12.50 4.08 -7.21
C TRP A 107 13.23 2.97 -6.45
N VAL A 108 12.78 1.72 -6.59
CA VAL A 108 13.42 0.52 -6.05
C VAL A 108 14.86 0.40 -6.57
N GLN A 109 15.07 0.54 -7.89
CA GLN A 109 16.39 0.47 -8.52
C GLN A 109 17.38 1.54 -8.02
N LYS A 110 16.88 2.63 -7.44
CA LYS A 110 17.69 3.73 -6.87
C LYS A 110 17.88 3.59 -5.36
N GLY A 111 17.73 2.38 -4.82
CA GLY A 111 17.88 2.12 -3.41
C GLY A 111 16.65 2.50 -2.57
N GLY A 112 15.44 2.32 -3.14
CA GLY A 112 14.19 2.70 -2.48
C GLY A 112 13.93 1.91 -1.19
N TRP A 113 14.20 0.61 -1.19
CA TRP A 113 13.97 -0.26 -0.02
C TRP A 113 14.90 0.08 1.14
N GLU A 114 16.11 0.55 0.84
CA GLU A 114 17.13 0.98 1.81
C GLU A 114 16.67 2.23 2.57
N LYS A 115 15.86 3.09 1.92
CA LYS A 115 15.19 4.22 2.60
C LYS A 115 14.13 3.77 3.60
N LEU A 116 13.62 2.55 3.48
CA LEU A 116 12.71 1.96 4.47
C LEU A 116 13.48 1.29 5.60
N VAL A 117 14.65 0.68 5.33
CA VAL A 117 15.50 0.11 6.39
C VAL A 117 15.91 1.17 7.43
N SER A 118 16.18 2.41 6.99
CA SER A 118 16.48 3.52 7.92
C SER A 118 15.30 3.92 8.81
N CYS A 119 14.05 3.67 8.39
CA CYS A 119 12.84 3.89 9.20
C CYS A 119 12.76 2.92 10.40
N ALA A 120 13.38 1.74 10.31
CA ALA A 120 13.44 0.77 11.41
C ALA A 120 14.47 1.19 12.47
N ASN A 121 15.56 1.83 12.04
CA ASN A 121 16.68 2.20 12.89
C ASN A 121 16.50 3.55 13.59
N ALA A 122 15.59 4.42 13.11
CA ALA A 122 15.26 5.69 13.75
C ALA A 122 14.44 5.56 15.06
N SER A 123 14.34 4.35 15.62
CA SER A 123 13.63 4.05 16.88
C SER A 123 14.55 3.44 17.96
N GLN A 124 15.88 3.59 17.82
CA GLN A 124 16.86 3.32 18.88
C GLN A 124 17.43 4.62 19.44
#